data_AF-A0A7J2KT33-F1
#
_entry.id   AF-A0A7J2KT33-F1
#
_cell.length_a   1.000
_cell.length_b   1.000
_cell.length_c   1.000
_cell.angle_alpha   90.00
_cell.angle_beta   90.00
_cell.angle_gamma   90.00
#
_symmetry.space_group_name_H-M   'P 1'
#
loop_
_entity.id
_entity.type
_entity.pdbx_description
1 polymer ?
#
loop_
_entity_poly.entity_id
_entity_poly.type
_entity_poly.pdbx_seq_one_letter_code
_entity_poly.pdbx_strand_id
1 'polypeptide(L)' 'TPKHASWLNAAEIEINVMDIECTDRRIGDTEKLASEVDAWTRRRNDMKKKIDWKFTRERADRKLSRYYV' A
#
# COMPACT_ATOMS: atom_id res chain seq x y z
N THR A 1 13.60 5.99 4.39
CA THR A 1 13.21 4.63 3.97
C THR A 1 14.46 3.89 3.48
N PRO A 2 14.69 2.64 3.90
CA PRO A 2 15.82 1.86 3.38
C PRO A 2 15.67 1.65 1.87
N LYS A 3 16.77 1.77 1.10
CA LYS A 3 16.78 1.75 -0.38
C LYS A 3 16.11 0.52 -1.00
N HIS A 4 16.12 -0.62 -0.31
CA HIS A 4 15.55 -1.90 -0.78
C HIS A 4 14.35 -2.38 0.05
N ALA A 5 13.81 -1.53 0.92
CA ALA A 5 12.68 -1.86 1.77
C ALA A 5 11.42 -1.08 1.37
N SER A 6 11.16 -1.04 0.06
CA SER A 6 9.99 -0.38 -0.53
C SER A 6 8.67 -0.99 0.00
N TRP A 7 8.69 -2.28 0.34
CA TRP A 7 7.59 -3.00 1.01
C TRP A 7 7.26 -2.51 2.44
N LEU A 8 8.07 -1.62 3.04
CA LEU A 8 7.76 -0.90 4.29
C LEU A 8 7.29 0.54 4.05
N ASN A 9 7.24 0.98 2.79
CA ASN A 9 6.76 2.30 2.43
C ASN A 9 5.23 2.33 2.46
N ALA A 10 4.66 3.11 3.38
CA ALA A 10 3.22 3.26 3.52
C ALA A 10 2.56 3.69 2.20
N ALA A 11 3.18 4.60 1.45
CA ALA A 11 2.62 5.07 0.18
C ALA A 11 2.51 3.94 -0.87
N GLU A 12 3.53 3.09 -0.98
CA GLU A 12 3.51 1.95 -1.92
C GLU A 12 2.48 0.89 -1.53
N ILE A 13 2.32 0.62 -0.23
CA ILE A 13 1.29 -0.28 0.29
C ILE A 13 -0.10 0.26 -0.08
N GLU A 14 -0.33 1.55 0.13
CA GLU A 14 -1.62 2.18 -0.16
C GLU A 14 -1.94 2.17 -1.66
N ILE A 15 -0.94 2.40 -2.52
CA ILE A 15 -1.06 2.30 -3.98
C ILE A 15 -1.40 0.87 -4.39
N ASN A 16 -0.75 -0.15 -3.82
CA ASN A 16 -1.04 -1.54 -4.17
C ASN A 16 -2.49 -1.94 -3.83
N VAL A 17 -2.98 -1.51 -2.66
CA VAL A 17 -4.37 -1.78 -2.28
C VAL A 17 -5.35 -0.96 -3.14
N MET A 18 -4.99 0.26 -3.57
CA MET A 18 -5.76 1.00 -4.57
C MET A 18 -5.86 0.24 -5.90
N ASP A 19 -4.75 -0.38 -6.30
CA ASP A 19 -4.70 -1.15 -7.53
C ASP A 19 -5.71 -2.30 -7.48
N ILE A 20 -5.62 -3.13 -6.44
CA ILE A 20 -6.50 -4.28 -6.24
C ILE A 20 -7.98 -3.88 -6.08
N GLU A 21 -8.27 -2.79 -5.36
CA GLU A 21 -9.65 -2.45 -5.01
C GLU A 21 -10.34 -1.49 -6.00
N CYS A 22 -9.59 -0.73 -6.79
CA CYS A 22 -10.12 0.37 -7.59
C CYS A 22 -9.64 0.35 -9.06
N THR A 23 -8.37 0.06 -9.30
CA THR A 23 -7.76 0.23 -10.64
C THR A 23 -7.34 -1.05 -11.35
N ASP A 24 -7.68 -2.24 -10.83
CA ASP A 24 -7.48 -3.57 -11.46
C ASP A 24 -8.36 -3.81 -12.71
N ARG A 25 -8.79 -2.73 -13.37
CA ARG A 25 -9.61 -2.75 -14.58
C ARG A 25 -9.20 -1.61 -15.50
N ARG A 26 -9.41 -1.80 -16.80
CA ARG A 26 -9.15 -0.76 -17.79
C ARG A 26 -10.11 0.41 -17.59
N ILE A 27 -9.56 1.59 -17.31
CA ILE A 27 -10.27 2.87 -17.29
C ILE A 27 -9.67 3.73 -18.41
N GLY A 28 -10.42 3.90 -19.50
CA GLY A 28 -9.93 4.59 -20.70
C GLY A 28 -10.04 6.11 -20.64
N ASP A 29 -10.63 6.66 -19.59
CA ASP A 29 -10.91 8.08 -19.42
C ASP A 29 -10.32 8.60 -18.11
N THR A 30 -9.53 9.68 -18.19
CA THR A 30 -8.80 10.22 -17.05
C THR A 30 -9.72 10.88 -16.02
N GLU A 31 -10.82 11.49 -16.46
CA GLU A 31 -11.81 12.10 -15.55
C GLU A 31 -12.52 11.02 -14.73
N LYS A 32 -12.88 9.92 -15.38
CA LYS A 32 -13.43 8.73 -14.72
C LYS A 32 -12.44 8.12 -13.75
N LEU A 33 -11.16 8.02 -14.11
CA LEU A 33 -10.12 7.53 -13.21
C LEU A 33 -10.04 8.40 -11.94
N ALA A 34 -10.01 9.73 -12.11
CA ALA A 34 -9.95 10.66 -10.98
C ALA A 34 -11.17 10.54 -10.05
N SER A 35 -12.37 10.44 -10.64
CA SER A 35 -13.62 10.28 -9.88
C SER A 35 -13.65 8.97 -9.08
N GLU A 36 -13.21 7.86 -9.67
CA GLU A 36 -13.16 6.55 -9.01
C GLU A 36 -12.14 6.54 -7.85
N VAL A 37 -10.95 7.13 -8.07
CA VAL A 37 -9.92 7.25 -7.03
C VAL A 37 -10.40 8.13 -5.87
N ASP A 38 -11.08 9.24 -6.14
CA ASP A 38 -11.61 10.13 -5.10
C ASP A 38 -12.73 9.44 -4.30
N ALA A 39 -13.68 8.79 -4.99
CA ALA A 39 -14.75 8.02 -4.35
C ALA A 39 -14.19 6.90 -3.47
N TRP A 40 -13.19 6.17 -3.98
CA TRP A 40 -12.51 5.12 -3.23
C TRP A 40 -11.75 5.67 -2.01
N THR A 41 -11.07 6.80 -2.16
CA THR A 41 -10.33 7.46 -1.07
C THR A 41 -11.27 7.88 0.05
N ARG A 42 -12.41 8.50 -0.28
CA ARG A 42 -13.45 8.89 0.70
C ARG A 42 -13.98 7.68 1.45
N ARG A 43 -14.38 6.62 0.72
CA ARG A 43 -14.87 5.37 1.32
C ARG A 43 -13.85 4.80 2.30
N ARG A 44 -12.57 4.77 1.93
CA ARG A 44 -11.53 4.16 2.76
C ARG A 44 -11.22 4.99 4.02
N ASN A 45 -11.26 6.31 3.89
CA ASN A 45 -11.13 7.25 5.01
C ASN A 45 -12.31 7.15 5.98
N ASP A 46 -13.54 7.04 5.48
CA ASP A 46 -14.75 6.87 6.29
C ASP A 46 -14.72 5.55 7.08
N MET A 47 -14.25 4.48 6.44
CA MET A 47 -14.04 3.19 7.09
C MET A 47 -12.87 3.19 8.09
N LYS A 48 -12.09 4.29 8.16
CA LYS A 48 -10.88 4.43 8.99
C LYS A 48 -9.95 3.23 8.83
N LYS A 49 -9.82 2.70 7.62
CA LYS A 49 -8.95 1.56 7.35
C LYS A 49 -7.52 1.97 7.65
N LYS A 50 -6.83 1.15 8.44
CA LYS A 50 -5.42 1.34 8.79
C LYS A 50 -4.64 0.16 8.26
N ILE A 51 -3.39 0.42 7.91
CA ILE A 51 -2.42 -0.63 7.63
C ILE A 51 -2.23 -1.43 8.92
N ASP A 52 -2.55 -2.73 8.86
CA ASP A 52 -2.25 -3.67 9.94
C ASP A 52 -0.78 -4.06 9.87
N TRP A 53 0.04 -3.35 10.65
CA TRP A 53 1.48 -3.56 10.70
C TRP A 53 1.82 -4.87 11.42
N LYS A 54 1.93 -5.97 10.65
CA LYS A 54 2.34 -7.29 11.16
C LYS A 54 3.86 -7.49 11.22
N PHE A 55 4.64 -6.48 10.85
CA PHE A 55 6.09 -6.55 10.83
C PHE A 55 6.67 -6.01 12.14
N THR A 56 7.23 -6.91 12.96
CA THR A 56 7.90 -6.56 14.21
C THR A 56 9.42 -6.55 14.03
N ARG A 57 10.14 -5.84 14.90
CA ARG A 57 11.61 -5.82 14.89
C ARG A 57 12.21 -7.22 14.97
N GLU A 58 11.65 -8.09 15.81
CA GLU A 58 12.07 -9.50 15.94
C GLU A 58 11.90 -10.29 14.64
N ARG A 59 10.81 -10.04 13.88
CA ARG A 59 10.61 -10.64 12.56
C ARG A 59 11.61 -10.10 11.54
N ALA A 60 11.99 -8.82 11.66
CA ALA A 60 13.04 -8.22 10.85
C ALA A 60 14.38 -8.89 11.11
N ASP A 61 14.79 -8.94 12.37
CA ASP A 61 16.07 -9.50 12.81
C ASP A 61 16.17 -10.97 12.40
N ARG A 62 15.12 -11.76 12.60
CA ARG A 62 15.10 -13.17 12.17
C ARG A 62 15.21 -13.35 10.66
N LYS A 63 14.59 -12.46 9.86
CA LYS A 63 14.57 -12.57 8.39
C LYS A 63 15.86 -12.03 7.77
N LEU A 64 16.43 -10.98 8.36
CA LEU A 64 17.57 -10.23 7.82
C LEU A 64 18.91 -10.63 8.46
N SER A 65 18.92 -11.43 9.53
CA SER A 65 20.15 -11.97 10.16
C SER A 65 21.09 -12.69 9.19
N ARG A 66 20.56 -13.22 8.08
CA ARG A 66 21.37 -13.85 7.02
C ARG A 66 22.08 -12.85 6.09
N TYR A 67 21.62 -11.60 6.05
CA TYR A 67 22.09 -10.57 5.11
C TYR A 67 22.94 -9.49 5.77
N TYR A 68 22.88 -9.38 7.10
CA TYR A 68 23.74 -8.51 7.88
C TYR A 68 24.67 -9.40 8.73
N VAL A 69 25.85 -9.70 8.20
CA VAL A 69 27.04 -10.15 8.95
C VAL A 69 27.98 -8.96 9.07
#